data_AF-A0A9W7I737-F1
#
_entry.id   AF-A0A9W7I737-F1
#
_cell.length_a   1.000
_cell.length_b   1.000
_cell.length_c   1.000
_cell.angle_alpha   90.00
_cell.angle_beta   90.00
_cell.angle_gamma   90.00
#
_symmetry.space_group_name_H-M   'P 1'
#
loop_
_entity.id
_entity.type
_entity.pdbx_description
1 polymer ?
#
loop_
_entity_poly.entity_id
_entity_poly.type
_entity_poly.pdbx_seq_one_letter_code
_entity_poly.pdbx_strand_id
1 'polypeptide(L)'
;MASSNAPSTCVPILTGIHYHVWAVKMKVYLRSLGLWKVVETDEEPSALSANPTLVQLKAYDEEMLKKDRALTCIHSGLAYHIFTSIMDLETPKGVWDKLKENMKEVI
;
A
#
# COMPACT_ATOMS: atom_id res chain seq x y z
N MET A 1 -9.75 -23.45 -22.99
CA MET A 1 -9.72 -22.27 -22.10
C MET A 1 -8.80 -22.61 -20.94
N ALA A 2 -7.67 -21.92 -20.79
CA ALA A 2 -6.82 -22.11 -19.62
C ALA A 2 -7.42 -21.31 -18.47
N SER A 3 -8.08 -22.01 -17.53
CA SER A 3 -8.41 -21.40 -16.24
C SER A 3 -7.09 -21.23 -15.51
N SER A 4 -6.51 -20.03 -15.60
CA SER A 4 -5.40 -19.62 -14.76
C SER A 4 -5.91 -19.56 -13.33
N ASN A 5 -5.85 -20.69 -12.63
CA ASN A 5 -6.02 -20.75 -11.19
C ASN A 5 -4.74 -20.20 -10.54
N ALA A 6 -4.44 -18.93 -10.81
CA ALA A 6 -3.50 -18.19 -10.00
C ALA A 6 -4.09 -18.22 -8.57
N PRO A 7 -3.32 -18.63 -7.55
CA PRO A 7 -3.83 -18.55 -6.19
C PRO A 7 -4.25 -17.11 -5.95
N SER A 8 -5.55 -16.89 -5.73
CA SER A 8 -6.06 -15.60 -5.27
C SER A 8 -5.42 -15.37 -3.91
N THR A 9 -4.31 -14.63 -3.88
CA THR A 9 -3.66 -14.26 -2.64
C THR A 9 -4.64 -13.38 -1.88
N CYS A 10 -5.29 -13.94 -0.87
CA CYS A 10 -6.23 -13.21 -0.04
C CYS A 10 -5.47 -12.09 0.68
N VAL A 11 -6.04 -10.88 0.65
CA VAL A 11 -5.48 -9.73 1.36
C VAL A 11 -5.49 -10.08 2.86
N PRO A 12 -4.34 -10.04 3.56
CA PRO A 12 -4.29 -10.36 4.97
C PRO A 12 -5.04 -9.27 5.77
N ILE A 13 -5.90 -9.68 6.70
CA ILE A 13 -6.69 -8.77 7.54
C ILE A 13 -6.01 -8.56 8.89
N LEU A 14 -5.85 -7.30 9.29
CA LEU A 14 -5.42 -6.86 10.61
C LEU A 14 -6.65 -6.56 11.46
N THR A 15 -6.84 -7.32 12.53
CA THR A 15 -7.96 -7.15 13.47
C THR A 15 -7.56 -6.47 14.78
N GLY A 16 -6.28 -6.09 14.92
CA GLY A 16 -5.71 -5.48 16.13
C GLY A 16 -4.77 -6.42 16.92
N ILE A 17 -4.68 -7.69 16.52
CA ILE A 17 -3.78 -8.69 17.13
C ILE A 17 -2.76 -9.17 16.09
N HIS A 18 -1.56 -9.55 16.56
CA HIS A 18 -0.49 -10.11 15.72
C HIS A 18 -0.07 -9.20 14.55
N TYR A 19 0.08 -7.89 14.81
CA TYR A 19 0.57 -6.93 13.82
C TYR A 19 1.81 -7.44 13.06
N HIS A 20 2.77 -8.06 13.75
CA HIS A 20 3.97 -8.62 13.13
C HIS A 20 3.66 -9.67 12.05
N VAL A 21 2.68 -10.56 12.27
CA VAL A 21 2.26 -11.56 11.28
C VAL A 21 1.59 -10.90 10.08
N TRP A 22 0.69 -9.95 10.34
CA TRP A 22 0.02 -9.19 9.29
C TRP A 22 1.02 -8.41 8.45
N ALA A 23 1.96 -7.71 9.07
CA ALA A 23 2.97 -6.91 8.38
C ALA A 23 3.85 -7.77 7.46
N VAL A 24 4.26 -8.96 7.90
CA VAL A 24 5.00 -9.90 7.03
C VAL A 24 4.16 -10.34 5.84
N LYS A 25 2.89 -10.74 6.07
CA LYS A 25 1.99 -11.18 4.99
C LYS A 25 1.68 -10.05 4.00
N MET A 26 1.36 -8.86 4.50
CA MET A 26 1.02 -7.70 3.67
C MET A 26 2.24 -7.23 2.85
N LYS A 27 3.43 -7.24 3.45
CA LYS A 27 4.68 -6.94 2.74
C LYS A 27 4.93 -7.92 1.59
N VAL A 28 4.72 -9.23 1.81
CA VAL A 28 4.86 -10.24 0.75
C VAL A 28 3.80 -10.04 -0.35
N TYR A 29 2.55 -9.77 0.02
CA TYR A 29 1.47 -9.47 -0.91
C TYR A 29 1.77 -8.25 -1.79
N LEU A 30 2.21 -7.14 -1.20
CA LEU A 30 2.60 -5.95 -1.95
C LEU A 30 3.83 -6.21 -2.84
N ARG A 31 4.78 -7.03 -2.40
CA ARG A 31 5.95 -7.43 -3.22
C ARG A 31 5.54 -8.25 -4.44
N SER A 32 4.59 -9.18 -4.30
CA SER A 32 4.10 -9.96 -5.45
C SER A 32 3.39 -9.09 -6.50
N LEU A 33 2.91 -7.91 -6.09
CA LEU A 33 2.29 -6.92 -6.97
C LEU A 33 3.26 -5.84 -7.47
N GLY A 34 4.53 -5.87 -7.04
CA GLY A 34 5.51 -4.81 -7.36
C GLY A 34 5.24 -3.47 -6.65
N LEU A 35 4.39 -3.45 -5.63
CA LEU A 35 3.93 -2.24 -4.94
C LEU A 35 4.70 -1.92 -3.66
N TRP A 36 5.54 -2.83 -3.14
CA TRP A 36 6.26 -2.57 -1.88
C TRP A 36 7.17 -1.35 -1.94
N LYS A 37 7.77 -1.06 -3.10
CA LYS A 37 8.71 0.05 -3.24
C LYS A 37 8.05 1.40 -2.90
N VAL A 38 6.81 1.62 -3.35
CA VAL A 38 6.10 2.89 -3.07
C VAL A 38 5.74 3.07 -1.59
N VAL A 39 5.61 1.96 -0.84
CA VAL A 39 5.39 1.99 0.62
C VAL A 39 6.71 2.28 1.37
N GLU A 40 7.83 1.79 0.85
CA GLU A 40 9.14 1.91 1.51
C GLU A 40 9.76 3.31 1.34
N THR A 41 9.73 3.86 0.11
CA THR A 41 10.48 5.07 -0.22
C THR A 41 9.72 6.38 0.03
N ASP A 42 8.38 6.37 0.04
CA ASP A 42 7.54 7.60 0.03
C ASP A 42 7.84 8.54 -1.14
N GLU A 43 8.50 8.04 -2.19
CA GLU A 43 8.89 8.92 -3.28
C GLU A 43 7.63 9.50 -3.91
N GLU A 44 7.44 10.82 -3.73
CA GLU A 44 6.54 11.56 -4.59
C GLU A 44 6.98 11.38 -6.04
N PRO A 45 6.05 11.12 -6.97
CA PRO A 45 6.42 11.09 -8.36
C PRO A 45 7.13 12.41 -8.67
N SER A 46 8.22 12.32 -9.42
CA SER A 46 9.00 13.51 -9.74
C SER A 46 8.09 14.58 -10.31
N ALA A 47 8.17 15.78 -9.73
CA ALA A 47 7.37 16.91 -10.17
C ALA A 47 7.53 17.08 -11.69
N LEU A 48 6.40 17.15 -12.39
CA LEU A 48 6.41 17.41 -13.83
C LEU A 48 7.07 18.77 -14.09
N SER A 49 7.90 18.85 -15.14
CA SER A 49 8.43 20.13 -15.59
C SER A 49 7.31 21.04 -16.09
N ALA A 50 7.57 22.33 -16.27
CA ALA A 50 6.57 23.28 -16.78
C ALA A 50 5.98 22.90 -18.16
N ASN A 51 6.70 22.10 -18.94
CA ASN A 51 6.26 21.58 -20.24
C ASN A 51 6.64 20.09 -20.33
N PRO A 52 5.86 19.20 -19.72
CA PRO A 52 6.17 17.79 -19.71
C PRO A 52 5.86 17.15 -21.07
N THR A 53 6.70 16.23 -21.49
CA THR A 53 6.42 15.38 -22.65
C THR A 53 5.32 14.37 -22.33
N LEU A 54 4.63 13.85 -23.35
CA LEU A 54 3.64 12.77 -23.20
C LEU A 54 4.20 11.57 -22.42
N VAL A 55 5.48 11.25 -22.61
CA VAL A 55 6.16 10.15 -21.93
C VAL A 55 6.30 10.43 -20.44
N GLN A 56 6.60 11.67 -20.04
CA GLN A 56 6.70 12.08 -18.64
C GLN A 56 5.33 12.05 -17.94
N LEU A 57 4.28 12.53 -18.61
CA LEU A 57 2.90 12.47 -18.08
C LEU A 57 2.47 11.02 -17.82
N LYS A 58 2.66 10.12 -18.79
CA LYS A 58 2.32 8.70 -18.63
C LYS A 58 3.07 8.05 -17.47
N ALA A 59 4.36 8.32 -17.34
CA ALA A 59 5.15 7.78 -16.24
C ALA A 59 4.68 8.31 -14.87
N TYR A 60 4.33 9.58 -14.78
CA TYR A 60 3.75 10.18 -13.56
C TYR A 60 2.42 9.52 -13.19
N ASP A 61 1.50 9.37 -14.14
CA ASP A 61 0.20 8.72 -13.91
C ASP A 61 0.35 7.26 -13.49
N GLU A 62 1.30 6.53 -14.08
CA GLU A 62 1.61 5.15 -13.70
C GLU A 62 2.13 5.05 -12.25
N GLU A 63 2.97 5.98 -11.81
CA GLU A 63 3.46 6.02 -10.42
C GLU A 63 2.36 6.40 -9.43
N MET A 64 1.52 7.39 -9.76
CA MET A 64 0.33 7.73 -8.94
C MET A 64 -0.61 6.53 -8.81
N LEU A 65 -0.86 5.81 -9.91
CA LEU A 65 -1.70 4.61 -9.89
C LEU A 65 -1.11 3.49 -9.03
N LYS A 66 0.23 3.35 -8.97
CA LYS A 66 0.88 2.39 -8.06
C LYS A 66 0.69 2.78 -6.60
N LYS A 67 0.76 4.08 -6.27
CA LYS A 67 0.46 4.58 -4.91
C LYS A 67 -0.96 4.25 -4.49
N ASP A 68 -1.95 4.57 -5.34
CA ASP A 68 -3.37 4.29 -5.06
C ASP A 68 -3.65 2.79 -4.89
N ARG A 69 -3.01 1.95 -5.71
CA ARG A 69 -3.10 0.50 -5.58
C ARG A 69 -2.50 -0.01 -4.28
N ALA A 70 -1.36 0.54 -3.85
CA ALA A 70 -0.74 0.18 -2.58
C ALA A 70 -1.61 0.57 -1.38
N LEU A 71 -2.18 1.79 -1.39
CA LEU A 71 -3.16 2.22 -0.38
C LEU A 71 -4.38 1.31 -0.33
N THR A 72 -4.96 1.01 -1.50
CA THR A 72 -6.11 0.11 -1.61
C THR A 72 -5.81 -1.26 -1.01
N CYS A 73 -4.62 -1.82 -1.30
CA CYS A 73 -4.18 -3.10 -0.74
C CYS A 73 -4.06 -3.04 0.78
N ILE A 74 -3.45 -1.98 1.33
CA ILE A 74 -3.29 -1.81 2.77
C ILE A 74 -4.66 -1.66 3.44
N HIS A 75 -5.50 -0.73 2.97
CA HIS A 75 -6.83 -0.47 3.52
C HIS A 75 -7.76 -1.69 3.48
N SER A 76 -7.72 -2.45 2.38
CA SER A 76 -8.48 -3.71 2.27
C SER A 76 -8.04 -4.76 3.29
N GLY A 77 -6.82 -4.62 3.82
CA GLY A 77 -6.25 -5.47 4.85
C GLY A 77 -6.53 -5.01 6.27
N LEU A 78 -7.40 -4.02 6.52
CA LEU A 78 -7.66 -3.47 7.84
C LEU A 78 -9.10 -3.76 8.30
N ALA A 79 -9.26 -4.09 9.58
CA ALA A 79 -10.56 -4.01 10.22
C ALA A 79 -11.05 -2.55 10.27
N TYR A 80 -12.37 -2.37 10.23
CA TYR A 80 -13.01 -1.05 10.13
C TYR A 80 -12.50 -0.04 11.17
N HIS A 81 -12.40 -0.43 12.44
CA HIS A 81 -11.94 0.46 13.52
C HIS A 81 -10.49 0.94 13.34
N ILE A 82 -9.63 0.11 12.73
CA ILE A 82 -8.25 0.48 12.42
C ILE A 82 -8.23 1.43 11.23
N PHE A 83 -8.97 1.11 10.18
CA PHE A 83 -9.11 1.98 9.02
C PHE A 83 -9.58 3.38 9.43
N THR A 84 -10.62 3.50 10.25
CA THR A 84 -11.13 4.80 10.71
C THR A 84 -10.11 5.60 11.52
N SER A 85 -9.12 4.95 12.14
CA SER A 85 -8.09 5.62 12.94
C SER A 85 -6.94 6.22 12.11
N ILE A 86 -6.87 5.89 10.81
CA ILE A 86 -5.78 6.30 9.91
C ILE A 86 -6.28 6.79 8.54
N MET A 87 -7.59 6.94 8.36
CA MET A 87 -8.22 7.27 7.07
C MET A 87 -7.93 8.70 6.58
N ASP A 88 -7.38 9.54 7.44
CA ASP A 88 -6.86 10.88 7.14
C ASP A 88 -5.48 10.85 6.46
N LEU A 89 -4.81 9.69 6.46
CA LEU A 89 -3.50 9.53 5.82
C LEU A 89 -3.65 9.16 4.35
N GLU A 90 -3.02 9.95 3.48
CA GLU A 90 -3.16 9.82 2.03
C GLU A 90 -1.95 9.14 1.36
N THR A 91 -0.89 8.82 2.09
CA THR A 91 0.29 8.16 1.52
C THR A 91 0.42 6.71 1.99
N PRO A 92 0.81 5.76 1.10
CA PRO A 92 1.00 4.37 1.50
C PRO A 92 1.97 4.21 2.67
N LYS A 93 3.04 5.02 2.70
CA LYS A 93 4.01 5.02 3.78
C LYS A 93 3.45 5.58 5.08
N GLY A 94 2.76 6.71 5.02
CA GLY A 94 2.14 7.31 6.21
C GLY A 94 1.20 6.33 6.90
N VAL A 95 0.33 5.67 6.12
CA VAL A 95 -0.54 4.58 6.61
C VAL A 95 0.29 3.45 7.24
N TRP A 96 1.33 2.97 6.56
CA TRP A 96 2.18 1.87 7.04
C TRP A 96 2.92 2.20 8.35
N ASP A 97 3.52 3.39 8.44
CA ASP A 97 4.27 3.84 9.59
C ASP A 97 3.34 4.11 10.77
N LYS A 98 2.16 4.70 10.55
CA LYS A 98 1.17 4.90 11.61
C LYS A 98 0.66 3.58 12.19
N LEU A 99 0.40 2.59 11.35
CA LEU A 99 0.05 1.23 11.78
C LEU A 99 1.16 0.61 12.65
N LYS A 100 2.42 0.87 12.31
CA LYS A 100 3.58 0.40 13.07
C LYS A 100 3.69 1.07 14.43
N GLU A 101 3.38 2.36 14.52
CA GLU A 101 3.39 3.13 15.77
C GLU A 101 2.26 2.69 16.70
N ASN A 102 1.01 2.72 16.22
CA ASN A 102 -0.18 2.38 16.99
C ASN A 102 -0.10 0.96 17.61
N MET A 103 0.63 0.04 16.96
CA MET A 103 0.75 -1.36 17.40
C MET A 103 2.02 -1.65 18.21
N LYS A 104 2.92 -0.68 18.38
CA LYS A 104 4.04 -0.74 19.32
C LYS A 104 3.64 -0.32 20.73
N GLU A 105 2.61 0.51 20.87
CA GLU A 105 2.12 1.02 22.17
C GLU A 105 1.20 0.03 22.91
N VAL A 106 0.88 -1.13 22.31
CA VAL A 106 -0.02 -2.15 22.88
C VAL A 106 0.77 -3.33 23.50
N ILE A 107 2.02 -3.11 23.92
CA ILE A 107 2.84 -4.09 24.65
C ILE A 107 3.08 -3.61 26.07
#